data_AF-A0A1F6BDE3-F1
#
_entry.id   AF-A0A1F6BDE3-F1
#
_cell.length_a   1.000
_cell.length_b   1.000
_cell.length_c   1.000
_cell.angle_alpha   90.00
_cell.angle_beta   90.00
_cell.angle_gamma   90.00
#
_symmetry.space_group_name_H-M   'P 1'
#
loop_
_entity.id
_entity.type
_entity.pdbx_description
1 polymer ?
#
loop_
_entity_poly.entity_id
_entity_poly.type
_entity_poly.pdbx_seq_one_letter_code
_entity_poly.pdbx_strand_id
1 'polypeptide(L)'
;MKKIIVFSIVIAAILFLFGPKFISPVKPPVVTRAPAPVVTVTIDTGTTIATQSGVAAETAFGALTAAAAKKQWEVKAKQYDFGVFVQEIGALANTKEKSWIYFVNGKSGEVAADKQQVAAGDFIEWKYITPTME
;
A
#
# COMPACT_ATOMS: atom_id res chain seq x y z
N MET A 1 -40.68 -17.28 19.93
CA MET A 1 -40.52 -16.84 18.54
C MET A 1 -39.29 -17.51 17.96
N LYS A 2 -39.47 -18.26 16.87
CA LYS A 2 -38.43 -18.97 16.12
C LYS A 2 -37.60 -17.96 15.31
N LYS A 3 -36.28 -18.19 15.20
CA LYS A 3 -35.57 -18.30 13.91
C LYS A 3 -34.21 -18.96 14.15
N ILE A 4 -34.13 -20.18 13.64
CA ILE A 4 -32.97 -21.06 13.57
C ILE A 4 -32.26 -20.73 12.25
N ILE A 5 -30.94 -20.59 12.26
CA ILE A 5 -30.13 -20.78 11.05
C ILE A 5 -29.09 -21.84 11.39
N VAL A 6 -29.34 -23.03 10.83
CA VAL A 6 -28.44 -24.18 10.81
C VAL A 6 -27.43 -23.93 9.71
N PHE A 7 -26.13 -23.93 10.03
CA PHE A 7 -25.10 -24.19 9.02
C PHE A 7 -24.64 -25.63 9.17
N SER A 8 -25.13 -26.44 8.25
CA SER A 8 -24.83 -27.86 8.10
C SER A 8 -23.35 -28.06 7.80
N ILE A 9 -22.63 -28.72 8.71
CA ILE A 9 -21.36 -29.36 8.38
C ILE A 9 -21.61 -30.86 8.46
N VAL A 10 -21.86 -31.46 7.29
CA VAL A 10 -21.89 -32.92 7.13
C VAL A 10 -20.42 -33.38 7.14
N ILE A 11 -19.91 -33.77 8.31
CA ILE A 11 -18.71 -34.60 8.39
C ILE A 11 -19.20 -36.04 8.45
N ALA A 12 -19.37 -36.63 7.27
CA ALA A 12 -19.50 -38.07 7.16
C ALA A 12 -18.11 -38.67 7.41
N ALA A 13 -17.93 -39.20 8.63
CA ALA A 13 -16.83 -40.06 8.98
C ALA A 13 -16.92 -41.35 8.13
N ILE A 14 -16.11 -41.44 7.08
CA ILE A 14 -15.89 -42.71 6.38
C ILE A 14 -14.74 -43.43 7.09
N LEU A 15 -15.14 -44.53 7.71
CA LEU A 15 -14.40 -45.59 8.37
C LEU A 15 -13.02 -45.90 7.77
N PHE A 16 -12.01 -45.77 8.63
CA PHE A 16 -10.87 -46.67 8.85
C PHE A 16 -10.75 -47.87 7.88
N LEU A 17 -9.97 -47.69 6.81
CA LEU A 17 -9.38 -48.81 6.05
C LEU A 17 -7.99 -48.47 5.48
N PHE A 18 -7.17 -47.67 6.16
CA PHE A 18 -5.75 -47.53 5.83
C PHE A 18 -4.96 -47.34 7.11
N GLY A 19 -3.92 -48.15 7.33
CA GLY A 19 -3.08 -48.14 8.54
C GLY A 19 -2.50 -46.77 8.89
N PRO A 20 -1.85 -46.60 10.06
CA PRO A 20 -1.37 -45.30 10.50
C PRO A 20 -0.29 -44.80 9.54
N LYS A 21 -0.70 -44.04 8.53
CA LYS A 21 0.18 -43.15 7.81
C LYS A 21 0.55 -42.08 8.83
N PHE A 22 1.75 -42.19 9.37
CA PHE A 22 2.40 -41.04 9.99
C PHE A 22 2.52 -39.98 8.90
N ILE A 23 1.51 -39.10 8.82
CA ILE A 23 1.60 -37.88 8.06
C ILE A 23 2.62 -37.06 8.84
N SER A 24 3.89 -37.08 8.41
CA SER A 24 4.86 -36.09 8.87
C SER A 24 4.15 -34.73 8.82
N PRO A 25 4.18 -33.92 9.89
CA PRO A 25 3.63 -32.58 9.79
C PRO A 25 4.34 -31.92 8.62
N VAL A 26 3.62 -31.70 7.52
CA VAL A 26 4.11 -30.90 6.40
C VAL A 26 4.28 -29.54 7.03
N LYS A 27 5.52 -29.21 7.41
CA LYS A 27 5.87 -27.86 7.85
C LYS A 27 5.35 -26.98 6.71
N PRO A 28 4.36 -26.10 6.96
CA PRO A 28 3.87 -25.22 5.93
C PRO A 28 5.09 -24.58 5.28
N PRO A 29 5.16 -24.46 3.94
CA PRO A 29 6.24 -23.71 3.34
C PRO A 29 6.25 -22.37 4.06
N VAL A 30 7.35 -22.08 4.76
CA VAL A 30 7.57 -20.75 5.30
C VAL A 30 7.65 -19.91 4.04
N VAL A 31 6.57 -19.20 3.71
CA VAL A 31 6.54 -18.27 2.61
C VAL A 31 7.43 -17.11 3.05
N THR A 32 8.73 -17.27 2.83
CA THR A 32 9.71 -16.21 3.05
C THR A 32 9.43 -15.16 1.99
N ARG A 33 8.53 -14.23 2.29
CA ARG A 33 8.28 -13.05 1.45
C ARG A 33 9.60 -12.28 1.36
N ALA A 34 10.03 -12.00 0.13
CA ALA A 34 11.19 -11.15 -0.10
C ALA A 34 11.00 -9.82 0.65
N PRO A 35 12.07 -9.24 1.23
CA PRO A 35 11.97 -7.95 1.91
C PRO A 35 11.49 -6.86 0.94
N ALA A 36 10.68 -5.93 1.43
CA ALA A 36 10.17 -4.83 0.62
C ALA A 36 11.33 -3.91 0.16
N PRO A 37 11.24 -3.31 -1.05
CA PRO A 37 12.18 -2.30 -1.53
C PRO A 37 12.37 -1.16 -0.54
N VAL A 38 13.60 -0.68 -0.39
CA VAL A 38 13.93 0.47 0.46
C VAL A 38 14.16 1.70 -0.41
N VAL A 39 13.39 2.77 -0.17
CA VAL A 39 13.36 3.98 -0.99
C VAL A 39 13.63 5.25 -0.17
N THR A 40 13.84 6.36 -0.87
CA THR A 40 13.81 7.71 -0.29
C THR A 40 12.55 8.43 -0.74
N VAL A 41 11.86 9.07 0.20
CA VAL A 41 10.61 9.80 -0.05
C VAL A 41 10.78 11.25 0.32
N THR A 42 10.34 12.15 -0.54
CA THR A 42 10.24 13.59 -0.27
C THR A 42 8.80 14.05 -0.38
N ILE A 43 8.31 14.76 0.63
CA ILE A 43 7.00 15.43 0.62
C ILE A 43 7.28 16.94 0.58
N ASP A 44 6.99 17.56 -0.55
CA ASP A 44 7.15 18.98 -0.82
C ASP A 44 5.78 19.67 -0.83
N THR A 45 5.56 20.48 0.20
CA THR A 45 4.32 21.26 0.40
C THR A 45 4.31 22.59 -0.37
N GLY A 46 5.42 22.92 -1.06
CA GLY A 46 5.69 24.21 -1.70
C GLY A 46 6.31 25.25 -0.75
N THR A 47 6.23 25.03 0.57
CA THR A 47 6.88 25.88 1.59
C THR A 47 7.86 25.11 2.47
N THR A 48 7.58 23.83 2.68
CA THR A 48 8.39 22.91 3.47
C THR A 48 8.64 21.64 2.68
N ILE A 49 9.88 21.16 2.72
CA ILE A 49 10.30 19.89 2.13
C ILE A 49 10.70 18.95 3.26
N ALA A 50 10.04 17.79 3.33
CA ALA A 50 10.35 16.74 4.29
C ALA A 50 10.87 15.50 3.55
N THR A 51 12.14 15.14 3.78
CA THR A 51 12.76 13.95 3.19
C THR A 51 12.93 12.86 4.24
N GLN A 52 12.62 11.62 3.85
CA GLN A 52 12.77 10.43 4.65
C GLN A 52 13.44 9.34 3.81
N SER A 53 14.66 8.97 4.21
CA SER A 53 15.34 7.80 3.66
C SER A 53 15.00 6.53 4.45
N GLY A 54 15.30 5.38 3.85
CA GLY A 54 15.14 4.08 4.50
C GLY A 54 13.68 3.67 4.66
N VAL A 55 12.81 4.05 3.72
CA VAL A 55 11.39 3.70 3.75
C VAL A 55 11.21 2.37 3.04
N ALA A 56 10.78 1.33 3.74
CA ALA A 56 10.45 0.04 3.12
C ALA A 56 9.03 0.09 2.56
N ALA A 57 8.86 -0.05 1.24
CA ALA A 57 7.57 0.04 0.57
C ALA A 57 7.56 -0.73 -0.75
N GLU A 58 6.40 -1.28 -1.11
CA GLU A 58 6.19 -1.96 -2.40
C GLU A 58 5.67 -1.01 -3.49
N THR A 59 5.03 0.09 -3.09
CA THR A 59 4.37 1.04 -4.00
C THR A 59 4.64 2.49 -3.61
N ALA A 60 4.44 3.41 -4.56
CA ALA A 60 4.61 4.85 -4.31
C ALA A 60 3.67 5.37 -3.21
N PHE A 61 2.43 4.87 -3.16
CA PHE A 61 1.47 5.20 -2.09
C PHE A 61 1.86 4.60 -0.75
N GLY A 62 2.36 3.36 -0.72
CA GLY A 62 2.91 2.74 0.48
C GLY A 62 4.09 3.54 1.04
N ALA A 63 4.96 4.03 0.16
CA ALA A 63 6.09 4.86 0.54
C ALA A 63 5.64 6.21 1.13
N LEU A 64 4.64 6.87 0.53
CA LEU A 64 4.05 8.10 1.06
C LEU A 64 3.52 7.91 2.47
N THR A 65 2.63 6.93 2.66
CA THR A 65 1.95 6.71 3.94
C THR A 65 2.94 6.39 5.06
N ALA A 66 3.96 5.58 4.77
CA ALA A 66 5.03 5.29 5.72
C ALA A 66 5.89 6.52 6.06
N ALA A 67 6.20 7.37 5.08
CA ALA A 67 6.96 8.60 5.32
C ALA A 67 6.14 9.65 6.09
N ALA A 68 4.87 9.85 5.73
CA ALA A 68 3.96 10.78 6.38
C ALA A 68 3.67 10.40 7.84
N ALA A 69 3.50 9.09 8.12
CA ALA A 69 3.30 8.60 9.49
C ALA A 69 4.48 8.95 10.43
N LYS A 70 5.73 8.88 9.94
CA LYS A 70 6.92 9.29 10.72
C LYS A 70 6.93 10.78 11.06
N LYS A 71 6.20 11.61 10.31
CA LYS A 71 6.00 13.04 10.53
C LYS A 71 4.68 13.37 11.23
N GLN A 72 3.90 12.36 11.60
CA GLN A 72 2.55 12.51 12.14
C GLN A 72 1.63 13.30 11.21
N TRP A 73 1.85 13.21 9.90
CA TRP A 73 0.96 13.76 8.89
C TRP A 73 -0.04 12.70 8.46
N GLU A 74 -1.33 13.02 8.55
CA GLU A 74 -2.39 12.18 8.01
C GLU A 74 -2.37 12.24 6.48
N VAL A 75 -2.62 11.11 5.83
CA VAL A 75 -2.83 11.02 4.38
C VAL A 75 -4.26 10.60 4.15
N LYS A 76 -5.10 11.51 3.65
CA LYS A 76 -6.46 11.17 3.24
C LYS A 76 -6.45 10.80 1.77
N ALA A 77 -6.93 9.61 1.49
CA ALA A 77 -7.01 9.09 0.13
C ALA A 77 -8.33 8.36 -0.07
N LYS A 78 -8.77 8.30 -1.33
CA LYS A 78 -10.00 7.63 -1.73
C LYS A 78 -9.71 6.61 -2.82
N GLN A 79 -10.29 5.43 -2.68
CA GLN A 79 -10.24 4.39 -3.70
C GLN A 79 -11.22 4.71 -4.83
N TYR A 80 -10.74 4.60 -6.07
CA TYR A 80 -11.51 4.61 -7.30
C TYR A 80 -11.17 3.39 -8.15
N ASP A 81 -11.90 3.17 -9.24
CA ASP A 81 -11.66 2.04 -10.16
C ASP A 81 -10.26 2.10 -10.80
N PHE A 82 -9.77 3.32 -11.07
CA PHE A 82 -8.41 3.53 -11.59
C PHE A 82 -7.32 3.37 -10.53
N GLY A 83 -7.64 3.38 -9.24
CA GLY A 83 -6.70 3.23 -8.12
C GLY A 83 -6.93 4.25 -7.00
N VAL A 84 -5.95 4.39 -6.11
CA VAL A 84 -5.99 5.32 -4.97
C VAL A 84 -5.67 6.73 -5.42
N PHE A 85 -6.57 7.66 -5.10
CA PHE A 85 -6.37 9.10 -5.28
C PHE A 85 -6.10 9.76 -3.93
N VAL A 86 -4.93 10.39 -3.78
CA VAL A 86 -4.57 11.15 -2.59
C VAL A 86 -5.26 12.51 -2.63
N GLN A 87 -6.06 12.79 -1.61
CA GLN A 87 -6.87 14.01 -1.51
C GLN A 87 -6.21 15.06 -0.61
N GLU A 88 -5.47 14.63 0.42
CA GLU A 88 -4.87 15.51 1.41
C GLU A 88 -3.64 14.85 2.04
N ILE A 89 -2.60 15.64 2.31
CA ILE A 89 -1.44 15.24 3.13
C ILE A 89 -1.22 16.33 4.18
N GLY A 90 -1.21 15.95 5.45
CA GLY A 90 -1.17 16.90 6.55
C GLY A 90 -2.41 17.80 6.52
N ALA A 91 -2.22 19.12 6.42
CA ALA A 91 -3.31 20.09 6.35
C ALA A 91 -3.62 20.58 4.92
N LEU A 92 -2.97 20.00 3.90
CA LEU A 92 -3.06 20.48 2.52
C LEU A 92 -3.92 19.53 1.69
N ALA A 93 -5.18 19.92 1.50
CA ALA A 93 -6.10 19.24 0.59
C ALA A 93 -5.92 19.76 -0.84
N ASN A 94 -6.16 18.90 -1.84
CA ASN A 94 -6.21 19.32 -3.24
C ASN A 94 -7.26 20.44 -3.42
N THR A 95 -6.91 21.45 -4.22
CA THR A 95 -7.80 22.54 -4.62
C THR A 95 -7.96 22.57 -6.14
N LYS A 96 -8.62 23.61 -6.67
CA LYS A 96 -8.71 23.84 -8.10
C LYS A 96 -7.36 24.26 -8.71
N GLU A 97 -6.50 24.86 -7.89
CA GLU A 97 -5.24 25.48 -8.31
C GLU A 97 -4.03 24.58 -8.05
N LYS A 98 -4.09 23.72 -7.03
CA LYS A 98 -2.99 22.85 -6.63
C LYS A 98 -3.47 21.44 -6.31
N SER A 99 -2.61 20.47 -6.60
CA SER A 99 -2.85 19.07 -6.30
C SER A 99 -1.56 18.36 -5.88
N TRP A 100 -1.72 17.27 -5.15
CA TRP A 100 -0.63 16.34 -4.85
C TRP A 100 -0.31 15.49 -6.07
N ILE A 101 0.86 15.73 -6.66
CA ILE A 101 1.39 14.98 -7.79
C ILE A 101 2.61 14.20 -7.33
N TYR A 102 2.66 12.91 -7.69
CA TYR A 102 3.79 12.07 -7.34
C TYR A 102 4.73 11.86 -8.53
N PHE A 103 6.00 11.65 -8.21
CA PHE A 103 7.07 11.37 -9.16
C PHE A 103 7.90 10.20 -8.64
N VAL A 104 8.43 9.39 -9.55
CA VAL A 104 9.44 8.37 -9.26
C VAL A 104 10.65 8.67 -10.13
N ASN A 105 11.79 8.92 -9.49
CA ASN A 105 13.05 9.27 -10.13
C ASN A 105 12.90 10.46 -11.11
N GLY A 106 12.15 11.49 -10.71
CA GLY A 106 11.88 12.70 -11.50
C GLY A 106 10.81 12.56 -12.59
N LYS A 107 10.32 11.34 -12.87
CA LYS A 107 9.23 11.11 -13.83
C LYS A 107 7.88 11.15 -13.11
N SER A 108 6.92 11.90 -13.66
CA SER A 108 5.56 11.94 -13.12
C SER A 108 4.89 10.56 -13.20
N GLY A 109 4.02 10.30 -12.23
CA GLY A 109 3.24 9.07 -12.18
C GLY A 109 2.31 8.88 -13.37
N GLU A 110 2.45 7.76 -14.08
CA GLU A 110 1.57 7.39 -15.21
C GLU A 110 0.41 6.47 -14.79
N VAL A 111 0.44 5.94 -13.56
CA VAL A 111 -0.61 5.09 -12.99
C VAL A 111 -1.02 5.60 -11.61
N ALA A 112 -1.99 4.98 -10.96
CA ALA A 112 -2.29 5.34 -9.57
C ALA A 112 -1.14 4.93 -8.63
N ALA A 113 -0.88 5.73 -7.59
CA ALA A 113 0.29 5.55 -6.73
C ALA A 113 0.29 4.21 -5.95
N ASP A 114 -0.88 3.61 -5.72
CA ASP A 114 -1.03 2.25 -5.15
C ASP A 114 -0.68 1.14 -6.14
N LYS A 115 -0.63 1.45 -7.45
CA LYS A 115 -0.28 0.51 -8.52
C LYS A 115 1.14 0.72 -9.04
N GLN A 116 1.74 1.89 -8.78
CA GLN A 116 3.14 2.16 -9.11
C GLN A 116 4.05 1.37 -8.17
N GLN A 117 4.59 0.25 -8.65
CA GLN A 117 5.65 -0.47 -7.94
C GLN A 117 6.94 0.36 -7.90
N VAL A 118 7.72 0.16 -6.84
CA VAL A 118 9.00 0.85 -6.62
C VAL A 118 10.12 -0.17 -6.47
N ALA A 119 11.34 0.25 -6.80
CA ALA A 119 12.56 -0.52 -6.67
C ALA A 119 13.44 0.04 -5.54
N ALA A 120 14.34 -0.80 -5.03
CA ALA A 120 15.26 -0.36 -3.98
C ALA A 120 16.17 0.74 -4.54
N GLY A 121 16.31 1.83 -3.79
CA GLY A 121 17.06 3.02 -4.18
C GLY A 121 16.25 4.09 -4.89
N ASP A 122 14.98 3.84 -5.24
CA ASP A 122 14.13 4.85 -5.88
C ASP A 122 13.98 6.11 -5.02
N PHE A 123 13.90 7.24 -5.71
CA PHE A 123 13.55 8.53 -5.15
C PHE A 123 12.11 8.88 -5.52
N ILE A 124 11.24 8.96 -4.51
CA ILE A 124 9.82 9.21 -4.68
C ILE A 124 9.54 10.62 -4.17
N GLU A 125 8.90 11.43 -4.99
CA GLU A 125 8.54 12.80 -4.62
C GLU A 125 7.03 12.94 -4.64
N TRP A 126 6.48 13.62 -3.63
CA TRP A 126 5.11 14.09 -3.59
C TRP A 126 5.14 15.60 -3.51
N LYS A 127 4.61 16.28 -4.53
CA LYS A 127 4.70 17.73 -4.66
C LYS A 127 3.31 18.35 -4.69
N TYR A 128 3.08 19.37 -3.88
CA TYR A 128 1.84 20.15 -3.87
C TYR A 128 1.93 21.33 -4.85
N ILE A 129 1.60 21.06 -6.11
CA ILE A 129 1.89 21.94 -7.25
C ILE A 129 0.64 22.19 -8.11
N THR A 130 0.71 23.23 -8.92
CA THR A 130 -0.27 23.43 -10.00
C THR A 130 -0.02 22.40 -11.09
N PRO A 131 -1.00 21.56 -11.45
CA PRO A 131 -0.83 20.59 -12.52
C PRO A 131 -0.55 21.29 -13.84
N THR A 132 0.56 20.95 -14.48
CA THR A 132 0.87 21.38 -15.84
C THR A 132 0.27 20.35 -16.79
N MET A 133 -0.56 20.81 -17.73
CA MET A 133 -0.97 20.00 -18.88
C MET A 133 0.19 20.06 -19.87
N GLU A 134 0.98 18.99 -19.99
CA GLU A 134 1.92 18.81 -21.11
C GLU A 134 1.21 18.24 -22.34
#